data_AF-A0AAX0K599-F1
#
_entry.id   AF-A0AAX0K599-F1
#
_cell.length_a   1.000
_cell.length_b   1.000
_cell.length_c   1.000
_cell.angle_alpha   90.00
_cell.angle_beta   90.00
_cell.angle_gamma   90.00
#
_symmetry.space_group_name_H-M   'P 1'
#
loop_
_entity.id
_entity.type
_entity.pdbx_description
1 polymer ?
#
loop_
_entity_poly.entity_id
_entity_poly.type
_entity_poly.pdbx_seq_one_letter_code
_entity_poly.pdbx_strand_id
1 'polypeptide(L)'
;ADIAMHQFLLNEGADPSRFLFVLSHADRIHPAEEWNNQSSTPSRQQELSLATVTARVATLFPSSFPVLPIAAPAGWNLPAFVSLMIHALPPQATSAVYSHIRNEKRTA
;
A
#
# COMPACT_ATOMS: atom_id res chain seq x y z
N ALA A 1 12.88 -7.20 9.20
CA ALA A 1 13.32 -7.43 7.81
C ALA A 1 13.16 -6.15 6.98
N ASP A 2 11.97 -5.53 6.99
CA ASP A 2 11.66 -4.40 6.08
C ASP A 2 12.46 -3.13 6.33
N ILE A 3 12.69 -2.75 7.60
CA ILE A 3 13.51 -1.58 7.96
C ILE A 3 14.97 -1.78 7.50
N ALA A 4 15.50 -2.99 7.67
CA ALA A 4 16.87 -3.32 7.25
C ALA A 4 17.00 -3.32 5.73
N MET A 5 15.99 -3.83 5.01
CA MET A 5 15.93 -3.75 3.54
C MET A 5 15.85 -2.30 3.06
N HIS A 6 15.01 -1.47 3.68
CA HIS A 6 14.92 -0.05 3.37
C HIS A 6 16.27 0.65 3.56
N GLN A 7 16.94 0.45 4.69
CA GLN A 7 18.27 1.01 4.95
C GLN A 7 19.32 0.50 3.95
N PHE A 8 19.28 -0.79 3.61
CA PHE A 8 20.16 -1.38 2.60
C PHE A 8 19.96 -0.71 1.23
N LEU A 9 18.72 -0.58 0.76
CA LEU A 9 18.43 0.05 -0.54
C LEU A 9 18.86 1.51 -0.58
N LEU A 10 18.68 2.25 0.52
CA LEU A 10 19.20 3.62 0.64
C LEU A 10 20.72 3.68 0.53
N ASN A 11 21.43 2.75 1.18
CA ASN A 11 22.90 2.67 1.09
C ASN A 11 23.39 2.31 -0.33
N GLU A 12 22.60 1.53 -1.08
CA GLU A 12 22.85 1.20 -2.49
C GLU A 12 22.46 2.34 -3.46
N GLY A 13 22.03 3.50 -2.95
CA GLY A 13 21.73 4.70 -3.75
C GLY A 13 20.30 4.80 -4.26
N ALA A 14 19.36 4.02 -3.70
CA ALA A 14 17.95 4.21 -4.00
C ALA A 14 17.46 5.59 -3.56
N ASP A 15 16.65 6.24 -4.40
CA ASP A 15 16.06 7.53 -4.11
C ASP A 15 14.94 7.40 -3.05
N PRO A 16 15.05 8.03 -1.87
CA PRO A 16 14.03 7.99 -0.82
C PRO A 16 12.62 8.40 -1.29
N SER A 17 12.52 9.27 -2.29
CA SER A 17 11.25 9.73 -2.84
C SER A 17 10.50 8.64 -3.62
N ARG A 18 11.19 7.56 -3.99
CA ARG A 18 10.67 6.47 -4.85
C ARG A 18 10.13 5.27 -4.08
N PHE A 19 10.10 5.33 -2.75
CA PHE A 19 9.55 4.26 -1.93
C PHE A 19 8.04 4.40 -1.74
N LEU A 20 7.33 3.29 -1.89
CA LEU A 20 5.93 3.15 -1.49
C LEU A 20 5.86 2.34 -0.20
N PHE A 21 5.13 2.85 0.79
CA PHE A 21 4.89 2.14 2.05
C PHE A 21 3.42 1.75 2.15
N VAL A 22 3.19 0.49 2.51
CA VAL A 22 1.87 -0.10 2.58
C VAL A 22 1.71 -0.78 3.94
N LEU A 23 0.61 -0.49 4.64
CA LEU A 23 0.23 -1.25 5.83
C LEU A 23 -0.59 -2.45 5.36
N SER A 24 0.05 -3.61 5.32
CA SER A 24 -0.65 -4.86 5.01
C SER A 24 -1.57 -5.29 6.16
N HIS A 25 -2.56 -6.13 5.85
CA HIS A 25 -3.49 -6.71 6.83
C HIS A 25 -4.27 -5.67 7.65
N ALA A 26 -4.78 -4.63 6.99
CA ALA A 26 -5.61 -3.61 7.63
C ALA A 26 -6.85 -4.20 8.33
N ASP A 27 -7.33 -5.38 7.91
CA ASP A 27 -8.39 -6.15 8.54
C ASP A 27 -8.05 -6.64 9.97
N ARG A 28 -6.76 -6.69 10.31
CA ARG A 28 -6.26 -7.18 11.60
C ARG A 28 -5.87 -6.05 12.56
N ILE A 29 -6.09 -4.79 12.19
CA ILE A 29 -5.85 -3.68 13.10
C ILE A 29 -6.81 -3.75 14.29
N HIS A 30 -6.29 -3.55 15.50
CA HIS A 30 -7.13 -3.61 16.69
C HIS A 30 -8.10 -2.41 16.76
N PRO A 31 -9.38 -2.65 17.11
CA PRO A 31 -10.01 -3.95 17.40
C PRO A 31 -10.31 -4.76 16.12
N ALA A 32 -9.73 -5.96 15.99
CA ALA A 32 -9.77 -6.74 14.74
C ALA A 32 -11.14 -7.37 14.49
N GLU A 33 -11.85 -7.69 15.56
CA GLU A 33 -13.19 -8.24 15.61
C GLU A 33 -14.26 -7.29 15.03
N GLU A 34 -13.97 -5.98 14.96
CA GLU A 34 -14.92 -5.00 14.43
C GLU A 34 -14.89 -4.89 12.90
N TRP A 35 -14.03 -5.64 12.22
CA TRP A 35 -14.01 -5.66 10.77
C TRP A 35 -15.35 -6.10 10.20
N ASN A 36 -15.91 -5.29 9.29
CA ASN A 36 -17.17 -5.63 8.65
C ASN A 36 -16.95 -6.61 7.50
N ASN A 37 -17.20 -7.89 7.74
CA ASN A 37 -17.08 -8.95 6.73
C ASN A 37 -18.12 -8.87 5.61
N GLN A 38 -19.25 -8.19 5.81
CA GLN A 38 -20.29 -8.04 4.78
C GLN A 38 -19.90 -6.99 3.74
N SER A 39 -19.33 -5.87 4.18
CA SER A 39 -18.88 -4.79 3.29
C SER A 39 -17.39 -4.87 2.96
N SER A 40 -16.62 -5.76 3.59
CA SER A 40 -15.17 -5.79 3.55
C SER A 40 -14.55 -4.42 3.88
N THR A 41 -15.01 -3.78 4.94
CA THR A 41 -14.53 -2.45 5.36
C THR A 41 -14.17 -2.41 6.84
N PRO A 42 -13.25 -1.54 7.25
CA PRO A 42 -12.98 -1.30 8.66
C PRO A 42 -14.17 -0.67 9.39
N SER A 43 -14.21 -0.85 10.70
CA SER A 43 -15.06 -0.04 11.58
C SER A 43 -14.50 1.37 11.75
N ARG A 44 -15.31 2.30 12.27
CA ARG A 44 -14.84 3.66 12.63
C ARG A 44 -13.63 3.62 13.59
N GLN A 45 -13.61 2.69 14.54
CA GLN A 45 -12.50 2.59 15.49
C GLN A 45 -11.24 2.07 14.80
N GLN A 46 -11.39 1.08 13.91
CA GLN A 46 -10.28 0.59 13.09
C GLN A 46 -9.74 1.68 12.16
N GLU A 47 -10.60 2.52 11.56
CA GLU A 47 -10.18 3.67 10.75
C GLU A 47 -9.28 4.64 11.54
N LEU A 48 -9.63 4.95 12.80
CA LEU A 48 -8.82 5.78 13.68
C LEU A 48 -7.46 5.12 14.01
N SER A 49 -7.46 3.81 14.29
CA SER A 49 -6.23 3.05 14.52
C SER A 49 -5.33 3.05 13.27
N LEU A 50 -5.91 2.82 12.09
CA LEU A 50 -5.19 2.85 10.81
C LEU A 50 -4.62 4.24 10.55
N ALA A 51 -5.39 5.31 10.77
CA ALA A 51 -4.90 6.68 10.61
C ALA A 51 -3.69 6.97 11.50
N THR A 52 -3.74 6.51 12.75
CA THR A 52 -2.64 6.67 13.71
C THR A 52 -1.38 5.94 13.27
N VAL A 53 -1.50 4.67 12.85
CA VAL A 53 -0.34 3.89 12.37
C VAL A 53 0.21 4.46 11.06
N THR A 54 -0.69 4.86 10.14
CA THR A 54 -0.33 5.50 8.87
C THR A 54 0.50 6.75 9.10
N ALA A 55 0.03 7.65 9.98
CA ALA A 55 0.75 8.88 10.31
C ALA A 55 2.13 8.60 10.93
N ARG A 56 2.21 7.58 11.80
CA ARG A 56 3.48 7.17 12.41
C ARG A 56 4.48 6.65 11.37
N VAL A 57 4.04 5.80 10.45
CA VAL A 57 4.90 5.28 9.37
C VAL A 57 5.34 6.41 8.44
N ALA A 58 4.44 7.32 8.05
CA ALA A 58 4.78 8.48 7.24
C ALA A 58 5.82 9.40 7.91
N THR A 59 5.83 9.45 9.24
CA THR A 59 6.83 10.23 10.01
C THR A 59 8.19 9.52 10.06
N LEU A 60 8.20 8.18 10.14
CA LEU A 60 9.43 7.39 10.25
C LEU A 60 10.13 7.18 8.91
N PHE A 61 9.38 7.12 7.81
CA PHE A 61 9.90 6.83 6.49
C PHE A 61 9.50 7.94 5.50
N PRO A 62 10.44 8.85 5.17
CA PRO A 62 10.20 9.89 4.17
C PRO A 62 9.87 9.26 2.81
N SER A 63 8.75 9.67 2.23
CA SER A 63 8.33 9.28 0.88
C SER A 63 7.56 10.43 0.23
N SER A 64 7.58 10.51 -1.11
CA SER A 64 6.72 11.43 -1.86
C SER A 64 5.30 10.91 -2.03
N PHE A 65 5.01 9.71 -1.56
CA PHE A 65 3.72 9.04 -1.70
C PHE A 65 3.06 8.78 -0.34
N PRO A 66 1.72 8.82 -0.26
CA PRO A 66 1.02 8.49 0.97
C PRO A 66 1.23 7.02 1.35
N VAL A 67 1.28 6.77 2.67
CA VAL A 67 1.22 5.41 3.21
C VAL A 67 -0.22 4.91 3.07
N LEU A 68 -0.42 3.73 2.46
CA LEU A 68 -1.76 3.19 2.25
C LEU A 68 -1.99 1.90 3.06
N PRO A 69 -3.05 1.83 3.88
CA PRO A 69 -3.48 0.57 4.45
C PRO A 69 -4.27 -0.27 3.45
N ILE A 70 -4.00 -1.58 3.40
CA ILE A 70 -4.72 -2.52 2.53
C ILE A 70 -5.06 -3.80 3.29
N ALA A 71 -6.16 -4.45 2.90
CA ALA A 71 -6.45 -5.82 3.30
C ALA A 71 -6.68 -6.66 2.05
N ALA A 72 -5.59 -7.12 1.44
CA ALA A 72 -5.64 -7.87 0.18
C ALA A 72 -6.53 -9.13 0.26
N PRO A 73 -6.50 -9.95 1.33
CA PRO A 73 -7.40 -11.10 1.44
C PRO A 73 -8.88 -10.70 1.50
N ALA A 74 -9.20 -9.52 2.05
CA ALA A 74 -10.56 -8.99 2.12
C ALA A 74 -10.97 -8.18 0.87
N GLY A 75 -10.04 -7.93 -0.06
CA GLY A 75 -10.26 -7.09 -1.24
C GLY A 75 -10.35 -5.59 -0.95
N TRP A 76 -9.97 -5.14 0.24
CA TRP A 76 -10.15 -3.74 0.66
C TRP A 76 -8.96 -2.84 0.27
N ASN A 77 -9.30 -1.67 -0.25
CA ASN A 77 -8.40 -0.58 -0.67
C ASN A 77 -7.37 -0.95 -1.76
N LEU A 78 -7.54 -2.09 -2.42
CA LEU A 78 -6.70 -2.52 -3.55
C LEU A 78 -6.76 -1.57 -4.76
N PRO A 79 -7.93 -1.02 -5.17
CA PRO A 79 -7.97 -0.09 -6.29
C PRO A 79 -7.13 1.16 -6.05
N ALA A 80 -7.19 1.73 -4.84
CA ALA A 80 -6.37 2.90 -4.48
C ALA A 80 -4.88 2.56 -4.48
N PHE A 81 -4.51 1.35 -3.99
CA PHE A 81 -3.13 0.88 -4.02
C PHE A 81 -2.60 0.74 -5.45
N VAL A 82 -3.36 0.10 -6.35
CA VAL A 82 -2.99 -0.03 -7.77
C VAL A 82 -2.88 1.35 -8.43
N SER A 83 -3.82 2.25 -8.17
CA SER A 83 -3.73 3.63 -8.64
C SER A 83 -2.43 4.28 -8.17
N LEU A 84 -2.09 4.18 -6.88
CA LEU A 84 -0.86 4.77 -6.35
C LEU A 84 0.38 4.19 -7.03
N MET A 85 0.42 2.86 -7.22
CA MET A 85 1.52 2.21 -7.94
C MET A 85 1.70 2.77 -9.35
N ILE A 86 0.61 2.92 -10.11
CA ILE A 86 0.65 3.47 -11.47
C ILE A 86 1.18 4.92 -11.46
N HIS A 87 0.73 5.74 -10.52
CA HIS A 87 1.20 7.13 -10.39
C HIS A 87 2.67 7.21 -9.98
N ALA A 88 3.19 6.22 -9.26
CA ALA A 88 4.58 6.18 -8.82
C ALA A 88 5.56 5.69 -9.90
N LEU A 89 5.04 5.10 -10.99
CA LEU A 89 5.90 4.62 -12.08
C LEU A 89 6.66 5.76 -12.75
N PRO A 90 7.94 5.59 -13.07
CA PRO A 90 8.65 6.54 -13.90
C PRO A 90 7.96 6.69 -15.27
N PRO A 91 8.04 7.87 -15.92
CA PRO A 91 7.44 8.11 -17.23
C PRO A 91 7.86 7.11 -18.31
N GLN A 92 9.06 6.55 -18.18
CA GLN A 92 9.64 5.56 -19.10
C GLN A 92 9.12 4.13 -18.87
N ALA A 93 8.45 3.85 -17.73
CA ALA A 93 8.05 2.51 -17.28
C ALA A 93 6.55 2.22 -17.41
N THR A 94 5.73 3.21 -17.73
CA THR A 94 4.27 3.06 -17.85
C THR A 94 3.87 2.06 -18.95
N SER A 95 4.64 1.93 -20.04
CA SER A 95 4.33 1.01 -21.15
C SER A 95 4.32 -0.48 -20.75
N ALA A 96 5.23 -0.92 -19.87
CA ALA A 96 5.36 -2.33 -19.48
C ALA A 96 4.28 -2.78 -18.48
N VAL A 97 3.73 -1.87 -17.67
CA VAL A 97 2.69 -2.18 -16.69
C VAL A 97 1.31 -2.32 -17.35
N TYR A 98 1.00 -1.48 -18.35
CA TYR A 98 -0.23 -1.65 -19.13
C TYR A 98 -0.27 -2.98 -19.92
N SER A 99 0.87 -3.51 -20.38
CA SER A 99 0.90 -4.78 -21.11
C SER A 99 0.62 -6.00 -20.22
N HIS A 100 1.11 -6.00 -18.98
CA HIS A 100 0.84 -7.08 -18.00
C HIS A 100 -0.62 -7.06 -17.54
N ILE A 101 -1.17 -5.88 -17.22
CA ILE A 101 -2.57 -5.74 -16.81
C ILE A 101 -3.54 -6.16 -17.94
N ARG A 102 -3.19 -5.91 -19.21
CA ARG A 102 -4.00 -6.33 -20.36
C ARG A 102 -4.00 -7.84 -20.58
N ASN A 103 -2.91 -8.55 -20.24
CA ASN A 103 -2.84 -10.00 -20.37
C ASN A 103 -3.71 -10.72 -19.34
N GLU A 104 -3.84 -10.21 -18.11
CA GLU A 104 -4.71 -10.80 -17.09
C GLU A 104 -6.21 -10.65 -17.41
N LYS A 105 -6.60 -9.66 -18.22
CA LYS A 105 -7.99 -9.48 -18.66
C LYS A 105 -8.35 -10.24 -19.95
N ARG A 106 -7.52 -11.16 -20.42
CA ARG A 106 -7.76 -11.94 -21.67
C ARG A 106 -8.25 -13.37 -21.44
N THR A 107 -8.52 -13.77 -20.20
CA THR A 107 -9.21 -15.04 -19.89
C THR A 107 -10.50 -14.77 -19.12
N ALA A 108 -11.52 -14.35 -19.88
CA ALA A 108 -12.92 -14.51 -19.57
C ALA A 108 -13.68 -14.72 -20.88
#